data_AF-A0A1G0GSK0-F1
#
_entry.id   AF-A0A1G0GSK0-F1
#
_cell.length_a   1.000
_cell.length_b   1.000
_cell.length_c   1.000
_cell.angle_alpha   90.00
_cell.angle_beta   90.00
_cell.angle_gamma   90.00
#
_symmetry.space_group_name_H-M   'P 1'
#
loop_
_entity.id
_entity.type
_entity.pdbx_description
1 polymer ?
#
loop_
_entity_poly.entity_id
_entity_poly.type
_entity_poly.pdbx_seq_one_letter_code
_entity_poly.pdbx_strand_id
1 'polypeptide(L)'
;MKQFIKAVGGMRHSVIYTDVTGKHFRFSGGTWTWRNHNPGNVYAGAISKRHNQIGATHFFAIFPNKKDGHASLLDSLITSFGNMSLHDMIYIFAPPKCNPTKQYEKYLREKTGVYSNTKIKNFTKTQFKKLWEAIQHFEGFQTGKIVEVYRIIRVQKIKKNVYQFCREDGYWMTESQCIRYAKQEHLELEVCVSDLGTEFLRSCSNSLFQKPLKSIMKK
;
A
#
# COMPACT_ATOMS: atom_id res chain seq x y z
N MET A 1 -12.25 -10.97 12.15
CA MET A 1 -11.30 -10.54 11.09
C MET A 1 -11.22 -9.02 11.12
N LYS A 2 -10.04 -8.39 10.97
CA LYS A 2 -9.94 -6.91 10.96
C LYS A 2 -10.64 -6.37 9.71
N GLN A 3 -11.59 -5.46 9.88
CA GLN A 3 -12.27 -4.80 8.77
C GLN A 3 -11.66 -3.42 8.58
N PHE A 4 -10.93 -3.23 7.47
CA PHE A 4 -10.30 -1.96 7.14
C PHE A 4 -11.24 -1.05 6.34
N ILE A 5 -11.25 0.25 6.66
CA ILE A 5 -12.15 1.25 6.06
C ILE A 5 -11.41 2.40 5.38
N LYS A 6 -10.12 2.57 5.67
CA LYS A 6 -9.26 3.59 5.08
C LYS A 6 -7.83 3.09 5.03
N ALA A 7 -7.08 3.49 4.01
CA ALA A 7 -5.65 3.25 3.96
C ALA A 7 -4.91 4.44 3.34
N VAL A 8 -3.67 4.67 3.78
CA VAL A 8 -2.78 5.70 3.24
C VAL A 8 -1.37 5.15 3.07
N GLY A 9 -0.60 5.72 2.13
CA GLY A 9 0.84 5.46 2.06
C GLY A 9 1.52 5.94 3.34
N GLY A 10 2.44 5.12 3.87
CA GLY A 10 3.29 5.47 5.01
C GLY A 10 4.78 5.48 4.64
N MET A 11 5.61 5.83 5.61
CA MET A 11 7.07 5.85 5.46
C MET A 11 7.65 4.51 4.99
N ARG A 12 8.83 4.55 4.34
CA ARG A 12 9.62 3.36 3.93
C ARG A 12 8.82 2.34 3.12
N HIS A 13 8.06 2.82 2.13
CA HIS A 13 7.22 2.00 1.25
C HIS A 13 6.17 1.16 2.00
N SER A 14 5.67 1.64 3.14
CA SER A 14 4.61 0.98 3.91
C SER A 14 3.21 1.48 3.53
N VAL A 15 2.19 0.75 4.00
CA VAL A 15 0.78 1.18 3.97
C VAL A 15 0.24 1.17 5.39
N ILE A 16 -0.47 2.23 5.78
CA ILE A 16 -1.14 2.31 7.07
C ILE A 16 -2.65 2.20 6.85
N TYR A 17 -3.23 1.12 7.37
CA TYR A 17 -4.67 0.87 7.38
C TYR A 17 -5.31 1.41 8.65
N THR A 18 -6.55 1.89 8.54
CA THR A 18 -7.45 2.18 9.66
C THR A 18 -8.58 1.16 9.64
N ASP A 19 -8.85 0.52 10.77
CA ASP A 19 -9.98 -0.38 10.93
C ASP A 19 -11.26 0.34 11.42
N VAL A 20 -12.37 -0.40 11.44
CA VAL A 20 -13.68 0.10 11.92
C VAL A 20 -13.68 0.59 13.37
N THR A 21 -12.72 0.18 14.19
CA THR A 21 -12.57 0.63 15.59
C THR A 21 -11.73 1.90 15.72
N GLY A 22 -11.16 2.37 14.61
CA GLY A 22 -10.24 3.49 14.58
C GLY A 22 -8.79 3.11 14.87
N LYS A 23 -8.46 1.83 15.05
CA LYS A 23 -7.06 1.40 15.23
C LYS A 23 -6.30 1.41 13.90
N HIS A 24 -4.98 1.57 13.99
CA HIS A 24 -4.13 1.67 12.81
C HIS A 24 -3.09 0.57 12.73
N PHE A 25 -2.85 0.07 11.52
CA PHE A 25 -1.92 -1.02 11.28
C PHE A 25 -1.02 -0.71 10.09
N ARG A 26 0.29 -0.72 10.32
CA ARG A 26 1.31 -0.59 9.28
C ARG A 26 1.63 -1.95 8.68
N PHE A 27 1.55 -2.03 7.36
CA PHE A 27 2.02 -3.15 6.55
C PHE A 27 3.34 -2.72 5.90
N SER A 28 4.44 -3.36 6.26
CA SER A 28 5.80 -3.04 5.81
C SER A 28 6.55 -4.29 5.35
N GLY A 29 7.54 -4.13 4.47
CA GLY A 29 8.19 -5.26 3.78
C GLY A 29 7.19 -6.02 2.88
N GLY A 30 7.54 -7.23 2.45
CA GLY A 30 6.71 -8.02 1.52
C GLY A 30 6.53 -7.37 0.13
N THR A 31 5.56 -7.85 -0.65
CA THR A 31 5.23 -7.28 -1.98
C THR A 31 4.21 -6.14 -1.87
N TRP A 32 4.17 -5.27 -2.89
CA TRP A 32 3.12 -4.24 -3.02
C TRP A 32 1.72 -4.85 -3.11
N THR A 33 1.58 -5.97 -3.82
CA THR A 33 0.32 -6.71 -3.92
C THR A 33 -0.23 -7.15 -2.57
N TRP A 34 0.66 -7.53 -1.63
CA TRP A 34 0.30 -7.86 -0.25
C TRP A 34 -0.05 -6.61 0.54
N ARG A 35 0.82 -5.59 0.55
CA ARG A 35 0.61 -4.35 1.31
C ARG A 35 -0.64 -3.58 0.90
N ASN A 36 -1.04 -3.66 -0.36
CA ASN A 36 -2.17 -2.93 -0.90
C ASN A 36 -3.45 -3.78 -0.95
N HIS A 37 -3.36 -5.08 -0.60
CA HIS A 37 -4.40 -6.08 -0.91
C HIS A 37 -4.84 -6.06 -2.38
N ASN A 38 -3.90 -5.80 -3.28
CA ASN A 38 -4.15 -5.53 -4.70
C ASN A 38 -3.36 -6.55 -5.54
N PRO A 39 -3.88 -7.78 -5.71
CA PRO A 39 -3.12 -8.88 -6.30
C PRO A 39 -2.82 -8.70 -7.80
N GLY A 40 -3.45 -7.73 -8.46
CA GLY A 40 -3.18 -7.37 -9.85
C GLY A 40 -2.50 -6.01 -10.02
N ASN A 41 -2.02 -5.37 -8.94
CA ASN A 41 -1.50 -4.00 -9.00
C ASN A 41 -2.38 -3.05 -9.83
N VAL A 42 -3.71 -3.13 -9.64
CA VAL A 42 -4.68 -2.30 -10.34
C VAL A 42 -4.50 -0.83 -9.93
N TYR A 43 -4.45 0.07 -10.91
CA TYR A 43 -4.37 1.52 -10.67
C TYR A 43 -5.63 2.05 -9.97
N ALA A 44 -5.45 3.05 -9.12
CA ALA A 44 -6.54 3.80 -8.53
C ALA A 44 -7.33 4.57 -9.61
N GLY A 45 -8.63 4.31 -9.72
CA GLY A 45 -9.50 4.87 -10.74
C GLY A 45 -10.96 4.47 -10.58
N ALA A 46 -11.75 4.62 -11.65
CA ALA A 46 -13.19 4.30 -11.62
C ALA A 46 -13.47 2.82 -11.29
N ILE A 47 -12.67 1.91 -11.85
CA ILE A 47 -12.82 0.46 -11.61
C ILE A 47 -12.49 0.10 -10.17
N SER A 48 -11.35 0.53 -9.62
CA SER A 48 -11.02 0.23 -8.22
C SER A 48 -12.02 0.85 -7.24
N LYS A 49 -12.53 2.06 -7.51
CA LYS A 49 -13.54 2.72 -6.67
C LYS A 49 -14.84 1.93 -6.54
N ARG A 50 -15.33 1.30 -7.62
CA ARG A 50 -16.53 0.44 -7.56
C ARG A 50 -16.29 -0.93 -6.90
N HIS A 51 -15.02 -1.31 -6.68
CA HIS A 51 -14.60 -2.50 -5.96
C HIS A 51 -14.01 -2.17 -4.58
N ASN A 52 -14.64 -1.25 -3.85
CA ASN A 52 -14.31 -0.92 -2.47
C ASN A 52 -12.87 -0.41 -2.24
N GLN A 53 -12.30 0.37 -3.16
CA GLN A 53 -11.02 1.05 -2.88
C GLN A 53 -11.13 1.93 -1.63
N ILE A 54 -10.19 1.77 -0.69
CA ILE A 54 -10.13 2.53 0.58
C ILE A 54 -8.90 3.44 0.69
N GLY A 55 -8.01 3.40 -0.31
CA GLY A 55 -6.79 4.21 -0.34
C GLY A 55 -6.06 4.11 -1.68
N ALA A 56 -4.95 4.82 -1.80
CA ALA A 56 -4.02 4.68 -2.91
C ALA A 56 -2.58 4.99 -2.48
N THR A 57 -1.62 4.38 -3.16
CA THR A 57 -0.18 4.65 -3.00
C THR A 57 0.55 4.33 -4.30
N HIS A 58 1.49 5.17 -4.71
CA HIS A 58 2.23 5.02 -5.97
C HIS A 58 1.30 4.73 -7.17
N PHE A 59 0.20 5.47 -7.27
CA PHE A 59 -0.88 5.30 -8.26
C PHE A 59 -1.72 4.02 -8.15
N PHE A 60 -1.32 3.02 -7.37
CA PHE A 60 -2.07 1.79 -7.17
C PHE A 60 -3.19 1.95 -6.15
N ALA A 61 -4.30 1.25 -6.39
CA ALA A 61 -5.41 1.16 -5.45
C ALA A 61 -5.01 0.32 -4.23
N ILE A 62 -5.55 0.70 -3.06
CA ILE A 62 -5.48 -0.08 -1.84
C ILE A 62 -6.88 -0.55 -1.47
N PHE A 63 -7.03 -1.85 -1.21
CA PHE A 63 -8.30 -2.49 -0.92
C PHE A 63 -8.39 -2.95 0.54
N PRO A 64 -9.61 -3.08 1.10
CA PRO A 64 -9.80 -3.54 2.48
C PRO A 64 -9.38 -4.99 2.66
N ASN A 65 -9.44 -5.81 1.61
CA ASN A 65 -8.99 -7.19 1.61
C ASN A 65 -8.63 -7.65 0.18
N LYS A 66 -7.96 -8.81 0.08
CA LYS A 66 -7.50 -9.37 -1.19
C LYS A 66 -8.65 -9.72 -2.16
N LYS A 67 -9.84 -10.06 -1.65
CA LYS A 67 -11.01 -10.42 -2.46
C LYS A 67 -11.51 -9.22 -3.27
N ASP A 68 -11.59 -8.04 -2.64
CA ASP A 68 -11.98 -6.81 -3.33
C ASP A 68 -10.95 -6.42 -4.40
N GLY A 69 -9.65 -6.49 -4.09
CA GLY A 69 -8.61 -6.25 -5.08
C GLY A 69 -8.61 -7.26 -6.23
N HIS A 70 -8.92 -8.53 -5.96
CA HIS A 70 -9.10 -9.54 -6.99
C HIS A 70 -10.30 -9.24 -7.90
N ALA A 71 -11.44 -8.87 -7.32
CA ALA A 71 -12.62 -8.47 -8.09
C ALA A 71 -12.32 -7.27 -9.00
N SER A 72 -11.54 -6.30 -8.50
CA SER A 72 -11.07 -5.15 -9.28
C SER A 72 -10.18 -5.55 -10.47
N LEU A 73 -9.28 -6.52 -10.29
CA LEU A 73 -8.48 -7.06 -11.39
C LEU A 73 -9.36 -7.70 -12.47
N LEU A 74 -10.28 -8.59 -12.07
CA LEU A 74 -11.16 -9.27 -13.04
C LEU A 74 -11.95 -8.27 -13.88
N ASP A 75 -12.49 -7.26 -13.22
CA ASP A 75 -13.26 -6.23 -13.88
C ASP A 75 -12.39 -5.35 -14.79
N SER A 76 -11.17 -5.02 -14.38
CA SER A 76 -10.23 -4.29 -15.24
C SER A 76 -9.92 -5.06 -16.53
N LEU A 77 -9.70 -6.38 -16.44
CA LEU A 77 -9.44 -7.22 -17.60
C LEU A 77 -10.62 -7.27 -18.59
N ILE A 78 -11.86 -7.17 -18.10
CA ILE A 78 -13.05 -7.15 -18.96
C ILE A 78 -13.36 -5.74 -19.47
N THR A 79 -13.47 -4.77 -18.58
CA THR A 79 -13.93 -3.41 -18.90
C THR A 79 -12.89 -2.59 -19.66
N SER A 80 -11.64 -2.59 -19.20
CA SER A 80 -10.57 -1.77 -19.80
C SER A 80 -9.85 -2.51 -20.92
N PHE A 81 -9.61 -3.81 -20.73
CA PHE A 81 -8.76 -4.60 -21.63
C PHE A 81 -9.54 -5.60 -22.48
N GLY A 82 -10.85 -5.74 -22.31
CA GLY A 82 -11.63 -6.79 -22.97
C GLY A 82 -11.55 -6.76 -24.50
N ASN A 83 -11.37 -5.58 -25.11
CA ASN A 83 -11.25 -5.44 -26.56
C ASN A 83 -9.81 -5.61 -27.11
N MET A 84 -8.84 -5.86 -26.24
CA MET A 84 -7.41 -5.97 -26.57
C MET A 84 -6.97 -7.43 -26.67
N SER A 85 -5.91 -7.69 -27.44
CA SER A 85 -5.16 -8.95 -27.36
C SER A 85 -4.26 -8.96 -26.11
N LEU A 86 -3.65 -10.11 -25.80
CA LEU A 86 -2.63 -10.18 -24.73
C LEU A 86 -1.45 -9.23 -25.01
N HIS A 87 -1.07 -9.10 -26.29
CA HIS A 87 0.00 -8.20 -26.71
C HIS A 87 -0.36 -6.75 -26.40
N ASP A 88 -1.50 -6.26 -26.90
CA ASP A 88 -1.88 -4.86 -26.72
C ASP A 88 -2.11 -4.52 -25.24
N MET A 89 -2.75 -5.44 -24.50
CA MET A 89 -3.00 -5.27 -23.07
C MET A 89 -1.70 -5.10 -22.29
N ILE A 90 -0.72 -5.99 -22.47
CA ILE A 90 0.44 -6.03 -21.57
C ILE A 90 1.36 -4.82 -21.72
N TYR A 91 1.41 -4.20 -22.91
CA TYR A 91 2.17 -2.97 -23.13
C TYR A 91 1.55 -1.76 -22.44
N ILE A 92 0.26 -1.80 -22.10
CA ILE A 92 -0.42 -0.79 -21.28
C ILE A 92 -0.35 -1.16 -19.79
N PHE A 93 -0.60 -2.42 -19.46
CA PHE A 93 -0.68 -2.90 -18.09
C PHE A 93 0.70 -2.91 -17.40
N ALA A 94 1.73 -3.39 -18.09
CA ALA A 94 3.10 -3.51 -17.59
C ALA A 94 4.09 -2.96 -18.64
N PRO A 95 4.18 -1.64 -18.84
CA PRO A 95 4.96 -1.02 -19.91
C PRO A 95 6.48 -1.25 -19.76
N PRO A 96 7.23 -1.35 -20.88
CA PRO A 96 8.62 -1.83 -20.89
C PRO A 96 9.63 -0.90 -20.22
N LYS A 97 9.27 0.37 -20.00
CA LYS A 97 10.11 1.33 -19.27
C LYS A 97 10.38 0.89 -17.82
N CYS A 98 9.45 0.17 -17.21
CA CYS A 98 9.52 -0.22 -15.81
C CYS A 98 9.23 -1.71 -15.55
N ASN A 99 8.97 -2.49 -16.61
CA ASN A 99 8.62 -3.91 -16.48
C ASN A 99 9.29 -4.78 -17.55
N PRO A 100 9.51 -6.08 -17.28
CA PRO A 100 9.95 -7.05 -18.28
C PRO A 100 8.80 -7.46 -19.21
N THR A 101 8.19 -6.51 -19.93
CA THR A 101 6.94 -6.69 -20.69
C THR A 101 6.94 -7.89 -21.63
N LYS A 102 8.04 -8.11 -22.38
CA LYS A 102 8.15 -9.24 -23.32
C LYS A 102 8.14 -10.60 -22.60
N GLN A 103 8.81 -10.69 -21.46
CA GLN A 103 8.80 -11.91 -20.64
C GLN A 103 7.42 -12.14 -20.04
N TYR A 104 6.76 -11.07 -19.58
CA TYR A 104 5.40 -11.13 -19.06
C TYR A 104 4.42 -11.60 -20.14
N GLU A 105 4.48 -11.02 -21.35
CA GLU A 105 3.66 -11.45 -22.48
C GLU A 105 3.85 -12.94 -22.77
N LYS A 106 5.10 -13.40 -22.91
CA LYS A 106 5.42 -14.81 -23.15
C LYS A 106 4.81 -15.70 -22.07
N TYR A 107 4.98 -15.33 -20.80
CA TYR A 107 4.42 -16.07 -19.68
C TYR A 107 2.88 -16.16 -19.73
N LEU A 108 2.19 -15.06 -20.07
CA LEU A 108 0.74 -15.07 -20.22
C LEU A 108 0.28 -15.97 -21.36
N ARG A 109 0.98 -15.97 -22.50
CA ARG A 109 0.66 -16.84 -23.64
C ARG A 109 0.83 -18.31 -23.28
N GLU A 110 1.93 -18.66 -22.61
CA GLU A 110 2.19 -20.03 -22.14
C GLU A 110 1.12 -20.52 -21.16
N LYS A 111 0.72 -19.67 -20.19
CA LYS A 111 -0.30 -20.04 -19.19
C LYS A 111 -1.71 -20.14 -19.76
N THR A 112 -2.09 -19.22 -20.65
CA THR A 112 -3.43 -19.18 -21.24
C THR A 112 -3.60 -20.14 -22.42
N GLY A 113 -2.51 -20.46 -23.12
CA GLY A 113 -2.54 -21.16 -24.40
C GLY A 113 -3.01 -20.29 -25.58
N VAL A 114 -3.08 -18.96 -25.41
CA VAL A 114 -3.56 -18.02 -26.45
C VAL A 114 -2.38 -17.32 -27.13
N TYR A 115 -2.11 -17.72 -28.37
CA TYR A 115 -1.02 -17.14 -29.19
C TYR A 115 -1.53 -16.19 -30.28
N SER A 116 -2.80 -16.26 -30.63
CA SER A 116 -3.45 -15.35 -31.59
C SER A 116 -3.73 -13.97 -30.99
N ASN A 117 -4.25 -13.06 -31.83
CA ASN A 117 -4.79 -11.76 -31.42
C ASN A 117 -6.24 -11.84 -30.93
N THR A 118 -6.65 -12.98 -30.36
CA THR A 118 -7.99 -13.13 -29.77
C THR A 118 -8.16 -12.09 -28.67
N LYS A 119 -9.26 -11.33 -28.74
CA LYS A 119 -9.60 -10.31 -27.74
C LYS A 119 -9.92 -10.96 -26.40
N ILE A 120 -9.51 -10.35 -25.29
CA ILE A 120 -9.71 -10.89 -23.93
C ILE A 120 -11.18 -11.21 -23.63
N LYS A 121 -12.12 -10.37 -24.09
CA LYS A 121 -13.57 -10.59 -23.91
C LYS A 121 -14.09 -11.85 -24.61
N ASN A 122 -13.36 -12.37 -25.59
CA ASN A 122 -13.69 -13.58 -26.34
C ASN A 122 -12.98 -14.82 -25.79
N PHE A 123 -12.24 -14.71 -24.66
CA PHE A 123 -11.63 -15.87 -24.02
C PHE A 123 -12.71 -16.80 -23.48
N THR A 124 -12.46 -18.10 -23.57
CA THR A 124 -13.24 -19.08 -22.80
C THR A 124 -13.08 -18.80 -21.30
N LYS A 125 -14.04 -19.28 -20.48
CA LYS A 125 -13.96 -19.16 -19.01
C LYS A 125 -12.63 -19.70 -18.47
N THR A 126 -12.12 -20.81 -19.02
CA THR A 126 -10.85 -21.41 -18.64
C THR A 126 -9.65 -20.54 -19.02
N GLN A 127 -9.63 -19.97 -20.22
CA GLN A 127 -8.56 -19.07 -20.66
C GLN A 127 -8.55 -17.78 -19.83
N PHE A 128 -9.72 -17.19 -19.58
CA PHE A 128 -9.84 -15.99 -18.75
C PHE A 128 -9.39 -16.27 -17.31
N LYS A 129 -9.75 -17.44 -16.76
CA LYS A 129 -9.25 -17.90 -15.46
C LYS A 129 -7.73 -17.96 -15.41
N LYS A 130 -7.13 -18.66 -16.36
CA LYS A 130 -5.67 -18.79 -16.48
C LYS A 130 -4.97 -17.43 -16.64
N LEU A 131 -5.60 -16.47 -17.31
CA LEU A 131 -5.06 -15.12 -17.49
C LEU A 131 -4.90 -14.41 -16.14
N TRP A 132 -5.96 -14.29 -15.35
CA TRP A 132 -5.86 -13.57 -14.08
C TRP A 132 -5.03 -14.34 -13.04
N GLU A 133 -5.01 -15.67 -13.09
CA GLU A 133 -4.13 -16.49 -12.23
C GLU A 133 -2.66 -16.23 -12.57
N ALA A 134 -2.33 -16.19 -13.87
CA ALA A 134 -0.99 -15.88 -14.34
C ALA A 134 -0.56 -14.47 -13.93
N ILE A 135 -1.43 -13.46 -14.06
CA ILE A 135 -1.15 -12.09 -13.60
C ILE A 135 -0.80 -12.09 -12.11
N GLN A 136 -1.67 -12.64 -11.25
CA GLN A 136 -1.41 -12.65 -9.80
C GLN A 136 -0.14 -13.40 -9.42
N HIS A 137 0.20 -14.47 -10.15
CA HIS A 137 1.44 -15.18 -9.96
C HIS A 137 2.65 -14.32 -10.35
N PHE A 138 2.58 -13.63 -11.49
CA PHE A 138 3.68 -12.80 -11.99
C PHE A 138 3.92 -11.56 -11.11
N GLU A 139 2.84 -10.92 -10.64
CA GLU A 139 2.93 -9.82 -9.67
C GLU A 139 3.48 -10.27 -8.30
N GLY A 140 3.33 -11.56 -8.00
CA GLY A 140 3.81 -12.19 -6.77
C GLY A 140 3.00 -11.83 -5.53
N PHE A 141 3.26 -12.57 -4.45
CA PHE A 141 2.66 -12.31 -3.14
C PHE A 141 3.61 -12.78 -2.04
N GLN A 142 4.33 -11.83 -1.43
CA GLN A 142 5.16 -12.11 -0.27
C GLN A 142 4.63 -11.31 0.91
N THR A 143 4.33 -12.01 2.01
CA THR A 143 3.91 -11.37 3.24
C THR A 143 5.07 -10.62 3.88
N GLY A 144 4.74 -9.53 4.57
CA GLY A 144 5.69 -8.77 5.38
C GLY A 144 5.25 -8.69 6.83
N LYS A 145 5.61 -7.59 7.48
CA LYS A 145 5.31 -7.33 8.90
C LYS A 145 4.05 -6.49 9.02
N ILE A 146 3.20 -6.85 9.98
CA ILE A 146 2.06 -6.03 10.39
C ILE A 146 2.29 -5.58 11.83
N VAL A 147 2.29 -4.26 12.07
CA VAL A 147 2.38 -3.69 13.42
C VAL A 147 1.25 -2.70 13.66
N GLU A 148 0.76 -2.62 14.89
CA GLU A 148 -0.10 -1.50 15.29
C GLU A 148 0.73 -0.21 15.31
N VAL A 149 0.17 0.88 14.78
CA VAL A 149 0.85 2.19 14.69
C VAL A 149 -0.02 3.24 15.37
N TYR A 150 0.62 4.18 16.05
CA TYR A 150 -0.06 5.25 16.77
C TYR A 150 0.30 6.61 16.19
N ARG A 151 -0.68 7.51 16.17
CA ARG A 151 -0.41 8.94 15.99
C ARG A 151 0.05 9.56 17.29
N ILE A 152 0.96 10.51 17.18
CA ILE A 152 1.15 11.56 18.19
C ILE A 152 0.16 12.68 17.88
N ILE A 153 -0.70 13.01 18.84
CA ILE A 153 -1.75 14.02 18.69
C ILE A 153 -1.42 15.32 19.42
N ARG A 154 -0.52 15.29 20.41
CA ARG A 154 -0.05 16.47 21.15
C ARG A 154 1.41 16.35 21.52
N VAL A 155 2.13 17.46 21.52
CA VAL A 155 3.48 17.59 22.07
C VAL A 155 3.48 18.67 23.14
N GLN A 156 4.11 18.41 24.28
CA GLN A 156 4.24 19.36 25.37
C GLN A 156 5.70 19.55 25.73
N LYS A 157 6.13 20.81 25.85
CA LYS A 157 7.44 21.16 26.40
C LYS A 157 7.33 21.17 27.92
N ILE A 158 8.17 20.38 28.59
CA ILE A 158 8.15 20.25 30.07
C ILE A 158 9.21 21.15 30.69
N LYS A 159 10.38 21.23 30.07
CA LYS A 159 11.48 22.14 30.46
C LYS A 159 12.33 22.46 29.23
N LYS A 160 13.42 23.23 29.41
CA LYS A 160 14.35 23.55 28.32
C LYS A 160 14.78 22.27 27.61
N ASN A 161 14.45 22.17 26.32
CA ASN A 161 14.76 21.05 25.43
C ASN A 161 14.27 19.67 25.90
N VAL A 162 13.18 19.60 26.69
CA VAL A 162 12.58 18.34 27.10
C VAL A 162 11.10 18.33 26.75
N TYR A 163 10.69 17.30 26.02
CA TYR A 163 9.36 17.17 25.46
C TYR A 163 8.69 15.85 25.88
N GLN A 164 7.37 15.90 25.97
CA GLN A 164 6.50 14.73 26.06
C GLN A 164 5.53 14.70 24.88
N PHE A 165 5.16 13.50 24.47
CA PHE A 165 4.37 13.22 23.27
C PHE A 165 3.15 12.39 23.66
N CYS A 166 1.96 12.91 23.39
CA CYS A 166 0.70 12.22 23.66
C CYS A 166 0.29 11.42 22.44
N ARG A 167 0.15 10.11 22.60
CA ARG A 167 -0.46 9.22 21.62
C ARG A 167 -1.96 9.46 21.52
N GLU A 168 -2.57 9.01 20.43
CA GLU A 168 -4.01 9.18 20.18
C GLU A 168 -4.92 8.43 21.17
N ASP A 169 -4.38 7.45 21.90
CA ASP A 169 -5.05 6.77 23.03
C ASP A 169 -4.89 7.50 24.38
N GLY A 170 -4.26 8.68 24.38
CA GLY A 170 -4.03 9.49 25.57
C GLY A 170 -2.75 9.17 26.33
N TYR A 171 -2.00 8.12 25.97
CA TYR A 171 -0.75 7.78 26.65
C TYR A 171 0.35 8.81 26.36
N TRP A 172 0.96 9.35 27.42
CA TRP A 172 2.09 10.28 27.32
C TRP A 172 3.42 9.53 27.34
N MET A 173 4.28 9.86 26.38
CA MET A 173 5.60 9.25 26.21
C MET A 173 6.70 10.29 26.30
N THR A 174 7.83 9.91 26.89
CA THR A 174 9.10 10.62 26.77
C THR A 174 9.65 10.53 25.34
N GLU A 175 10.58 11.42 25.00
CA GLU A 175 11.27 11.38 23.70
C GLU A 175 11.98 10.03 23.45
N SER A 176 12.70 9.49 24.44
CA SER A 176 13.38 8.19 24.33
C SER A 176 12.40 7.04 24.08
N GLN A 177 11.22 7.06 24.71
CA GLN A 177 10.16 6.08 24.44
C GLN A 177 9.64 6.21 23.00
N CYS A 178 9.39 7.44 22.53
CA CYS A 178 8.98 7.68 21.15
C CYS A 178 10.04 7.21 20.14
N ILE A 179 11.32 7.48 20.38
CA ILE A 179 12.43 7.02 19.51
C ILE A 179 12.42 5.50 19.41
N ARG A 180 12.29 4.80 20.55
CA ARG A 180 12.21 3.33 20.56
C ARG A 180 10.98 2.82 19.78
N TYR A 181 9.82 3.44 19.98
CA TYR A 181 8.60 3.07 19.25
C TYR A 181 8.72 3.33 17.75
N ALA A 182 9.32 4.45 17.34
CA ALA A 182 9.56 4.79 15.94
C ALA A 182 10.52 3.79 15.28
N LYS A 183 11.62 3.40 15.96
CA LYS A 183 12.53 2.34 15.50
C LYS A 183 11.83 0.99 15.31
N GLN A 184 10.81 0.71 16.12
CA GLN A 184 9.99 -0.50 16.03
C GLN A 184 8.80 -0.39 15.05
N GLU A 185 8.68 0.74 14.36
CA GLU A 185 7.63 1.08 13.38
C GLU A 185 6.24 1.36 13.97
N HIS A 186 6.14 1.49 15.30
CA HIS A 186 4.90 1.81 16.02
C HIS A 186 4.50 3.29 15.94
N LEU A 187 5.35 4.15 15.38
CA LEU A 187 5.05 5.56 15.10
C LEU A 187 5.39 5.89 13.66
N GLU A 188 4.66 6.82 13.07
CA GLU A 188 4.96 7.42 11.77
C GLU A 188 5.83 8.68 11.97
N LEU A 189 7.01 8.47 12.54
CA LEU A 189 8.02 9.49 12.80
C LEU A 189 9.40 8.98 12.38
N GLU A 190 10.23 9.89 11.89
CA GLU A 190 11.64 9.63 11.57
C GLU A 190 12.48 9.80 12.83
N VAL A 191 13.39 8.85 13.04
CA VAL A 191 14.50 9.03 13.98
C VAL A 191 15.68 9.57 13.20
N CYS A 192 16.13 10.75 13.56
CA CYS A 192 17.28 11.43 13.00
C CYS A 192 18.41 11.44 14.02
N VAL A 193 19.66 11.61 13.56
CA VAL A 193 20.85 11.72 14.39
C VAL A 193 21.50 13.06 14.08
N SER A 194 21.83 13.85 15.10
CA SER A 194 22.58 15.09 14.93
C SER A 194 24.07 14.84 14.71
N ASP A 195 24.82 15.86 14.32
CA ASP A 195 26.29 15.77 14.17
C ASP A 195 27.01 15.40 15.47
N LEU A 196 26.37 15.65 16.62
CA LEU A 196 26.85 15.26 17.95
C LEU A 196 26.41 13.85 18.36
N GLY A 197 25.83 13.07 17.44
CA GLY A 197 25.36 11.70 17.69
C GLY A 197 24.05 11.61 18.50
N THR A 198 23.36 12.73 18.72
CA THR A 198 22.11 12.73 19.51
C THR A 198 20.92 12.37 18.63
N GLU A 199 20.16 11.36 19.05
CA GLU A 199 18.91 10.98 18.35
C GLU A 199 17.77 11.94 18.68
N PHE A 200 16.97 12.29 17.68
CA PHE A 200 15.78 13.12 17.84
C PHE A 200 14.68 12.72 16.84
N LEU A 201 13.46 13.19 17.08
CA LEU A 201 12.30 12.85 16.26
C LEU A 201 11.95 13.95 15.25
N ARG A 202 11.57 13.51 14.05
CA ARG A 202 11.04 14.38 13.00
C ARG A 202 9.76 13.82 12.41
N SER A 203 8.82 14.68 12.05
CA SER A 203 7.69 14.26 11.20
C SER A 203 8.15 14.09 9.76
N CYS A 204 7.68 13.04 9.09
CA CYS A 204 7.79 12.96 7.65
C CYS A 204 6.98 14.10 7.01
N SER A 205 7.64 14.89 6.14
CA SER A 205 7.10 16.12 5.55
C SER A 205 5.79 15.91 4.79
N ASN A 206 5.61 14.72 4.20
CA ASN A 206 4.45 14.37 3.39
C ASN A 206 3.63 13.21 4.01
N SER A 207 3.71 13.00 5.32
CA SER A 207 2.90 11.97 5.96
C SER A 207 1.42 12.31 5.83
N LEU A 208 0.66 11.39 5.23
CA LEU A 208 -0.81 11.45 5.18
C LEU A 208 -1.46 10.93 6.48
N PHE A 209 -0.65 10.39 7.39
CA PHE A 209 -1.11 9.77 8.63
C PHE A 209 -0.80 10.63 9.85
N GLN A 210 0.41 11.17 9.96
CA GLN A 210 0.91 11.91 11.12
C GLN A 210 1.02 13.40 10.80
N LYS A 211 0.34 14.25 11.58
CA LYS A 211 0.53 15.71 11.48
C LYS A 211 1.95 16.11 11.88
N PRO A 212 2.51 17.19 11.32
CA PRO A 212 3.79 17.73 11.75
C PRO A 212 3.82 17.96 13.27
N LEU A 213 4.85 17.47 13.98
CA LEU A 213 4.98 17.60 15.44
C LEU A 213 4.88 19.07 15.88
N LYS A 214 5.48 19.97 15.08
CA LYS A 214 5.40 21.43 15.31
C LYS A 214 3.97 21.99 15.30
N SER A 215 3.05 21.42 14.51
CA SER A 215 1.67 21.91 14.43
C SER A 215 0.77 21.41 15.56
N ILE A 216 1.26 20.45 16.35
CA ILE A 216 0.53 19.85 17.48
C ILE A 216 1.24 20.10 18.82
N MET A 217 2.25 20.97 18.81
CA MET A 217 2.95 21.41 20.02
C MET A 217 2.08 22.44 20.74
N LYS A 218 1.76 22.19 22.02
CA LYS A 218 1.17 23.20 22.89
C LYS A 218 2.19 24.32 23.07
N LYS A 219 1.74 25.56 22.84
CA LYS A 219 2.49 26.76 23.21
C LYS A 219 2.63 26.84 24.72
#